data_AF-A0AAD0WMA4-F1
#
_entry.id   AF-A0AAD0WMA4-F1
#
_cell.length_a   1.000
_cell.length_b   1.000
_cell.length_c   1.000
_cell.angle_alpha   90.00
_cell.angle_beta   90.00
_cell.angle_gamma   90.00
#
_symmetry.space_group_name_H-M   'P 1'
#
loop_
_entity.id
_entity.type
_entity.pdbx_description
1 polymer ?
#
loop_
_entity_poly.entity_id
_entity_poly.type
_entity_poly.pdbx_seq_one_letter_code
_entity_poly.pdbx_strand_id
1 'polypeptide(L)' 'MEAQALLARWFRFQPSELNNLTIDELEDWLEMARDQIKREHGD' A
#
# COMPACT_ATOMS: atom_id res chain seq x y z
N MET A 1 -0.70 -4.45 -14.47
CA MET A 1 -1.98 -4.07 -13.84
C MET A 1 -2.19 -4.72 -12.46
N GLU A 2 -1.63 -5.90 -12.18
CA GLU A 2 -1.81 -6.58 -10.88
C GLU A 2 -1.22 -5.83 -9.67
N ALA A 3 -0.07 -5.18 -9.82
CA ALA A 3 0.55 -4.41 -8.73
C ALA A 3 -0.35 -3.27 -8.23
N GLN A 4 -1.02 -2.54 -9.12
CA GLN A 4 -1.92 -1.45 -8.75
C GLN A 4 -3.17 -1.95 -8.02
N ALA A 5 -3.68 -3.13 -8.38
CA ALA A 5 -4.81 -3.74 -7.69
C ALA A 5 -4.44 -4.21 -6.28
N LEU A 6 -3.23 -4.76 -6.10
CA LEU A 6 -2.69 -5.11 -4.79
C LEU A 6 -2.48 -3.87 -3.91
N LEU A 7 -1.90 -2.81 -4.47
CA LEU A 7 -1.75 -1.53 -3.77
C LEU A 7 -3.11 -0.94 -3.38
N ALA A 8 -4.10 -0.93 -4.28
CA ALA A 8 -5.44 -0.45 -3.96
C ALA A 8 -6.10 -1.26 -2.83
N ARG A 9 -5.85 -2.57 -2.74
CA ARG A 9 -6.36 -3.43 -1.67
C ARG A 9 -5.78 -3.06 -0.30
N TRP A 10 -4.46 -2.91 -0.21
CA TRP A 10 -3.77 -2.72 1.08
C TRP A 10 -3.74 -1.27 1.54
N PHE A 11 -3.68 -0.33 0.58
CA PHE A 11 -3.53 1.08 0.87
C PHE A 11 -4.89 1.79 0.90
N ARG A 12 -5.96 1.15 0.37
CA ARG A 12 -7.30 1.72 0.21
C ARG A 12 -7.35 3.05 -0.58
N PHE A 13 -6.32 3.34 -1.39
CA PHE A 13 -6.32 4.50 -2.31
C PHE A 13 -6.79 4.13 -3.71
N GLN A 14 -7.21 5.15 -4.46
CA GLN A 14 -7.25 5.03 -5.91
C GLN A 14 -5.82 5.07 -6.49
N PRO A 15 -5.52 4.29 -7.54
CA PRO A 15 -4.21 4.29 -8.17
C PRO A 15 -3.71 5.66 -8.64
N SER A 16 -4.63 6.60 -8.91
CA SER A 16 -4.33 7.99 -9.26
C SER A 16 -3.72 8.80 -8.11
N GLU A 17 -4.03 8.44 -6.86
CA GLU A 17 -3.51 9.13 -5.67
C GLU A 17 -2.05 8.75 -5.39
N LEU A 18 -1.63 7.53 -5.79
CA LEU A 18 -0.23 7.09 -5.70
C LEU A 18 0.72 8.00 -6.49
N ASN A 19 0.27 8.54 -7.63
CA ASN A 19 1.09 9.43 -8.47
C ASN A 19 1.32 10.81 -7.84
N ASN A 20 0.55 11.15 -6.81
CA ASN A 20 0.67 12.41 -6.07
C ASN A 20 1.41 12.25 -4.74
N LEU A 21 1.79 11.04 -4.35
CA LEU A 21 2.55 10.81 -3.13
C LEU A 21 4.00 11.23 -3.33
N THR A 22 4.55 11.88 -2.31
CA THR A 22 5.99 12.00 -2.14
C THR A 22 6.62 10.65 -1.81
N ILE A 23 7.94 10.55 -1.94
CA ILE A 23 8.66 9.32 -1.64
C ILE A 23 8.48 8.95 -0.16
N ASP A 24 8.58 9.93 0.75
CA ASP A 24 8.39 9.70 2.19
C ASP A 24 6.98 9.18 2.51
N GLU A 25 5.93 9.78 1.93
CA GLU A 25 4.56 9.30 2.12
C GLU A 25 4.39 7.87 1.59
N LEU A 26 5.00 7.55 0.44
CA LEU A 26 4.95 6.20 -0.12
C LEU A 26 5.59 5.17 0.82
N GLU A 27 6.69 5.50 1.48
CA GLU A 27 7.37 4.61 2.45
C GLU A 27 6.48 4.30 3.65
N ASP A 28 5.84 5.31 4.26
CA ASP A 28 4.92 5.13 5.39
C ASP A 28 3.78 4.17 5.05
N TRP A 29 3.24 4.27 3.83
CA TRP A 29 2.17 3.40 3.39
C TRP A 29 2.64 1.96 3.10
N LEU A 30 3.86 1.79 2.58
CA LEU A 30 4.46 0.46 2.41
C LEU A 30 4.66 -0.23 3.76
N GLU A 31 5.05 0.51 4.80
CA GLU A 31 5.14 -0.02 6.16
C GLU A 31 3.76 -0.47 6.69
N MET A 32 2.74 0.35 6.49
CA MET A 32 1.37 0.02 6.90
C MET A 32 0.84 -1.23 6.18
N ALA A 33 1.09 -1.35 4.87
CA ALA A 33 0.71 -2.52 4.08
C ALA A 33 1.44 -3.78 4.57
N ARG A 34 2.75 -3.68 4.86
CA ARG A 34 3.55 -4.77 5.45
C ARG A 34 2.94 -5.26 6.78
N ASP A 35 2.55 -4.35 7.65
CA ASP A 35 1.98 -4.69 8.96
C ASP A 35 0.58 -5.32 8.83
N GLN A 36 -0.23 -4.86 7.87
CA GLN A 36 -1.51 -5.49 7.56
C GLN A 36 -1.33 -6.93 7.07
N ILE A 37 -0.37 -7.16 6.16
CA ILE A 37 -0.06 -8.49 5.62
C ILE A 37 0.39 -9.43 6.75
N LYS A 38 1.28 -8.96 7.64
CA LYS A 38 1.71 -9.74 8.82
C LYS A 38 0.56 -10.11 9.74
N ARG A 39 -0.38 -9.18 9.98
CA ARG A 39 -1.58 -9.46 10.79
C ARG A 39 -2.53 -10.45 10.13
N GLU A 40 -2.70 -10.38 8.80
CA GLU A 40 -3.63 -11.25 8.06
C GLU A 40 -3.08 -12.68 7.91
N HIS A 41 -1.77 -12.83 7.72
CA HIS A 41 -1.16 -14.14 7.48
C HIS A 41 -0.57 -14.80 8.73
N GLY A 42 -0.36 -14.05 9.82
CA GLY A 42 0.32 -14.54 11.01
C GLY A 42 1.80 -14.84 10.73
N ASP A 43 2.68 -14.43 11.63
CA ASP A 43 4.05 -14.98 11.66
C ASP A 43 4.01 -16.42 12.20
#